data_AF-A0A3D3FAE5-F1
#
_entry.id   AF-A0A3D3FAE5-F1
#
_cell.length_a   1.000
_cell.length_b   1.000
_cell.length_c   1.000
_cell.angle_alpha   90.00
_cell.angle_beta   90.00
_cell.angle_gamma   90.00
#
_symmetry.space_group_name_H-M   'P 1'
#
loop_
_entity.id
_entity.type
_entity.pdbx_description
1 polymer ?
#
loop_
_entity_poly.entity_id
_entity_poly.type
_entity_poly.pdbx_seq_one_letter_code
_entity_poly.pdbx_strand_id
1 'polypeptide(L)'
;MDPWKLTGTWNDTAGNTLLIETCSGGSLSAYYIPAGTTDSRMISGSISETGYISLVSSKTQISGQFSPNGTGLLTVTMDGDKSQTQQFVMLSTAVANLPKTSSASGPSSDSSSSALPTESVPDGTLTSSEAVSSQDD
;
A
#
# COMPACT_ATOMS: atom_id res chain seq x y z
N MET A 1 6.54 17.10 0.97
CA MET A 1 7.29 15.92 0.53
C MET A 1 6.39 15.20 -0.47
N ASP A 2 6.73 15.20 -1.76
CA ASP A 2 6.01 14.40 -2.73
C ASP A 2 6.35 12.92 -2.50
N PRO A 3 5.38 12.06 -2.16
CA PRO A 3 5.66 10.67 -1.78
C PRO A 3 6.12 9.80 -2.95
N TRP A 4 5.94 10.28 -4.19
CA TRP A 4 6.24 9.56 -5.41
C TRP A 4 7.15 10.38 -6.33
N LYS A 5 8.36 9.87 -6.58
CA LYS A 5 9.25 10.40 -7.61
C LYS A 5 9.18 9.49 -8.84
N LEU A 6 8.12 9.63 -9.62
CA LEU A 6 7.88 8.80 -10.81
C LEU A 6 8.52 9.34 -12.09
N THR A 7 9.15 10.51 -12.02
CA THR A 7 9.76 11.16 -13.17
C THR A 7 10.85 10.27 -13.77
N GLY A 8 10.83 10.14 -15.09
CA GLY A 8 11.72 9.23 -15.81
C GLY A 8 11.02 8.43 -16.90
N THR A 9 11.77 7.55 -17.53
CA THR A 9 11.30 6.71 -18.62
C THR A 9 10.83 5.37 -18.09
N TRP A 10 9.63 4.97 -18.47
CA TRP A 10 9.03 3.68 -18.15
C TRP A 10 8.74 2.91 -19.42
N ASN A 11 9.09 1.63 -19.45
CA ASN A 11 8.85 0.76 -20.61
C ASN A 11 8.10 -0.50 -20.20
N ASP A 12 7.22 -0.96 -21.08
CA ASP A 12 6.67 -2.30 -20.98
C ASP A 12 7.39 -3.28 -21.91
N THR A 13 7.01 -4.55 -21.82
CA THR A 13 7.57 -5.63 -22.64
C THR A 13 7.14 -5.58 -24.09
N ALA A 14 6.08 -4.86 -24.41
CA ALA A 14 5.61 -4.64 -25.79
C ALA A 14 6.40 -3.52 -26.49
N GLY A 15 7.20 -2.75 -25.74
CA GLY A 15 8.00 -1.63 -26.26
C GLY A 15 7.28 -0.29 -26.23
N ASN A 16 6.14 -0.19 -25.54
CA ASN A 16 5.52 1.10 -25.27
C ASN A 16 6.36 1.87 -24.25
N THR A 17 6.39 3.19 -24.39
CA THR A 17 7.14 4.07 -23.49
C THR A 17 6.20 5.06 -22.83
N LEU A 18 6.34 5.22 -21.53
CA LEU A 18 5.72 6.27 -20.73
C LEU A 18 6.83 7.14 -20.12
N LEU A 19 7.00 8.35 -20.64
CA LEU A 19 7.96 9.33 -20.15
C LEU A 19 7.26 10.30 -19.21
N ILE A 20 7.47 10.16 -17.91
CA ILE A 20 6.88 11.05 -16.90
C ILE A 20 7.81 12.25 -16.70
N GLU A 21 7.35 13.45 -17.07
CA GLU A 21 8.12 14.69 -16.93
C GLU A 21 7.94 15.32 -15.56
N THR A 22 6.68 15.42 -15.11
CA THR A 22 6.34 16.08 -13.85
C THR A 22 5.49 15.15 -13.00
N CYS A 23 5.84 15.06 -11.73
CA CYS A 23 5.06 14.36 -10.71
C CYS A 23 5.21 15.15 -9.41
N SER A 24 4.24 16.02 -9.12
CA SER A 24 4.29 16.93 -7.97
C SER A 24 2.88 17.36 -7.54
N GLY A 25 2.64 17.44 -6.23
CA GLY A 25 1.38 17.93 -5.67
C GLY A 25 0.16 17.09 -6.08
N GLY A 26 0.34 15.78 -6.27
CA GLY A 26 -0.72 14.89 -6.74
C GLY A 26 -1.07 15.03 -8.22
N SER A 27 -0.33 15.86 -8.97
CA SER A 27 -0.48 16.05 -10.41
C SER A 27 0.65 15.38 -11.16
N LEU A 28 0.34 14.84 -12.34
CA LEU A 28 1.29 14.11 -13.17
C LEU A 28 1.14 14.51 -14.64
N SER A 29 2.27 14.79 -15.31
CA SER A 29 2.35 15.02 -16.76
C SER A 29 3.34 14.06 -17.38
N ALA A 30 2.95 13.47 -18.50
CA ALA A 30 3.76 12.46 -19.18
C ALA A 30 3.55 12.50 -20.69
N TYR A 31 4.45 11.84 -21.41
CA TYR A 31 4.28 11.49 -22.81
C TYR A 31 4.15 9.97 -22.94
N TYR A 32 3.13 9.54 -23.66
CA TYR A 32 2.99 8.15 -24.06
C TYR A 32 3.42 7.97 -25.51
N ILE A 33 4.29 7.00 -25.77
CA ILE A 33 4.80 6.66 -27.09
C ILE A 33 4.48 5.18 -27.34
N PRO A 34 3.52 4.89 -28.23
CA PRO A 34 3.16 3.51 -28.59
C PRO A 34 4.32 2.78 -29.28
N ALA A 35 4.44 1.48 -29.03
CA ALA A 35 5.43 0.61 -29.63
C ALA A 35 5.44 0.71 -31.18
N GLY A 36 6.64 0.76 -31.76
CA GLY A 36 6.82 0.83 -33.21
C GLY A 36 6.47 2.19 -33.83
N THR A 37 6.20 3.22 -33.02
CA THR A 37 5.91 4.57 -33.50
C THR A 37 6.85 5.60 -32.87
N THR A 38 6.91 6.79 -33.48
CA THR A 38 7.52 7.99 -32.88
C THR A 38 6.46 9.03 -32.48
N ASP A 39 5.18 8.64 -32.50
CA ASP A 39 4.06 9.51 -32.14
C ASP A 39 4.03 9.68 -30.63
N SER A 40 4.39 10.87 -30.15
CA SER A 40 4.41 11.20 -28.74
C SER A 40 3.13 11.93 -28.35
N ARG A 41 2.41 11.37 -27.39
CA ARG A 41 1.11 11.87 -26.95
C ARG A 41 1.24 12.43 -25.54
N MET A 42 1.08 13.75 -25.42
CA MET A 42 1.03 14.38 -24.10
C MET A 42 -0.23 13.95 -23.37
N ILE A 43 -0.05 13.41 -22.17
CA ILE A 43 -1.12 12.98 -21.27
C ILE A 43 -0.89 13.61 -19.90
N SER A 44 -1.97 13.94 -19.21
CA SER A 44 -1.88 14.57 -17.89
C SER A 44 -3.01 14.13 -17.00
N GLY A 45 -2.81 14.22 -15.70
CA GLY A 45 -3.85 13.98 -14.72
C GLY A 45 -3.28 13.92 -13.31
N SER A 46 -3.70 12.92 -12.54
CA SER A 46 -3.42 12.87 -11.11
C SER A 46 -2.78 11.57 -10.65
N ILE A 47 -2.16 11.65 -9.49
CA ILE A 47 -1.63 10.52 -8.71
C ILE A 47 -2.12 10.61 -7.27
N SER A 48 -2.59 9.48 -6.72
CA SER A 48 -2.94 9.34 -5.32
C SER A 48 -1.71 9.11 -4.44
N GLU A 49 -1.86 9.29 -3.13
CA GLU A 49 -0.82 8.95 -2.15
C GLU A 49 -0.43 7.47 -2.17
N THR A 50 -1.32 6.59 -2.65
CA THR A 50 -1.11 5.15 -2.79
C THR A 50 -0.53 4.74 -4.14
N GLY A 51 -0.20 5.70 -5.02
CA GLY A 51 0.43 5.46 -6.31
C GLY A 51 -0.55 5.13 -7.44
N TYR A 52 -1.85 5.28 -7.22
CA TYR A 52 -2.84 5.14 -8.30
C TYR A 52 -2.81 6.37 -9.18
N ILE A 53 -2.81 6.16 -10.50
CA ILE A 53 -2.81 7.23 -11.49
C ILE A 53 -4.06 7.22 -12.36
N SER A 54 -4.41 8.41 -12.83
CA SER A 54 -5.40 8.61 -13.89
C SER A 54 -4.90 9.72 -14.79
N LEU A 55 -4.48 9.36 -16.01
CA LEU A 55 -3.94 10.26 -17.03
C LEU A 55 -4.82 10.21 -18.25
N VAL A 56 -5.15 11.37 -18.80
CA VAL A 56 -6.06 11.49 -19.94
C VAL A 56 -5.51 12.50 -20.93
N SER A 57 -5.77 12.22 -22.21
CA SER A 57 -5.68 13.15 -23.33
C SER A 57 -6.89 12.94 -24.24
N SER A 58 -6.96 13.63 -25.37
CA SER A 58 -8.02 13.46 -26.36
C SER A 58 -8.08 12.06 -26.97
N LYS A 59 -6.96 11.32 -26.96
CA LYS A 59 -6.81 10.03 -27.66
C LYS A 59 -6.24 8.90 -26.82
N THR A 60 -5.81 9.17 -25.59
CA THR A 60 -5.16 8.18 -24.75
C THR A 60 -5.60 8.38 -23.31
N GLN A 61 -6.04 7.29 -22.69
CA GLN A 61 -6.33 7.20 -21.26
C GLN A 61 -5.41 6.14 -20.65
N ILE A 62 -4.77 6.47 -19.53
CA ILE A 62 -3.92 5.55 -18.77
C ILE A 62 -4.37 5.59 -17.31
N SER A 63 -4.64 4.43 -16.73
CA SER A 63 -4.93 4.31 -15.30
C SER A 63 -4.28 3.07 -14.73
N GLY A 64 -4.02 3.05 -13.44
CA GLY A 64 -3.38 1.91 -12.80
C GLY A 64 -2.65 2.31 -11.54
N GLN A 65 -1.74 1.46 -11.08
CA GLN A 65 -1.00 1.69 -9.85
C GLN A 65 0.49 1.48 -10.05
N PHE A 66 1.27 2.46 -9.61
CA PHE A 66 2.71 2.33 -9.43
C PHE A 66 3.02 1.71 -8.07
N SER A 67 4.08 0.90 -8.06
CA SER A 67 4.62 0.26 -6.87
C SER A 67 5.97 0.91 -6.51
N PRO A 68 6.31 1.02 -5.21
CA PRO A 68 7.52 1.73 -4.76
C PRO A 68 8.84 1.12 -5.27
N ASN A 69 8.81 -0.13 -5.72
CA ASN A 69 9.90 -0.89 -6.33
C ASN A 69 10.16 -0.52 -7.81
N GLY A 70 9.54 0.52 -8.35
CA GLY A 70 9.81 1.00 -9.71
C GLY A 70 9.11 0.19 -10.81
N THR A 71 7.99 -0.45 -10.48
CA THR A 71 7.10 -1.14 -11.42
C THR A 71 5.69 -0.55 -11.36
N GLY A 72 4.95 -0.52 -12.46
CA GLY A 72 3.56 -0.09 -12.49
C GLY A 72 2.70 -1.02 -13.34
N LEU A 73 1.54 -1.41 -12.83
CA LEU A 73 0.56 -2.15 -13.61
C LEU A 73 -0.45 -1.12 -14.15
N LEU A 74 -0.31 -0.79 -15.43
CA LEU A 74 -1.06 0.29 -16.06
C LEU A 74 -1.94 -0.26 -17.18
N THR A 75 -3.19 0.17 -17.19
CA THR A 75 -4.16 -0.05 -18.24
C THR A 75 -4.14 1.15 -19.18
N VAL A 76 -3.85 0.89 -20.45
CA VAL A 76 -3.80 1.90 -21.52
C VAL A 76 -4.96 1.66 -22.47
N THR A 77 -5.71 2.72 -22.76
CA THR A 77 -6.76 2.75 -23.78
C THR A 77 -6.40 3.83 -24.78
N MET A 78 -6.28 3.47 -26.06
CA MET A 78 -5.95 4.40 -27.13
C MET A 78 -7.11 4.52 -28.10
N ASP A 79 -7.44 5.73 -28.55
CA ASP A 79 -8.37 6.01 -29.65
C ASP A 79 -9.75 5.30 -29.55
N GLY A 80 -10.19 4.93 -28.34
CA GLY A 80 -11.41 4.15 -28.12
C GLY A 80 -11.28 2.64 -28.37
N ASP A 81 -10.06 2.15 -28.61
CA ASP A 81 -9.71 0.74 -28.74
C ASP A 81 -9.84 -0.03 -27.42
N LYS A 82 -9.61 -1.34 -27.48
CA LYS A 82 -9.60 -2.21 -26.31
C LYS A 82 -8.48 -1.82 -25.35
N SER A 83 -8.85 -1.63 -24.09
CA SER A 83 -7.89 -1.41 -23.01
C SER A 83 -6.90 -2.57 -22.87
N GLN A 84 -5.62 -2.25 -22.69
CA GLN A 84 -4.52 -3.20 -22.50
C GLN A 84 -3.85 -2.94 -21.15
N THR A 85 -3.86 -3.93 -20.26
CA THR A 85 -3.14 -3.85 -18.98
C THR A 85 -1.74 -4.44 -19.16
N GLN A 86 -0.73 -3.63 -18.88
CA GLN A 86 0.68 -3.98 -19.10
C GLN A 86 1.53 -3.53 -17.90
N GLN A 87 2.63 -4.25 -17.69
CA GLN A 87 3.58 -3.90 -16.65
C GLN A 87 4.64 -2.95 -17.23
N PHE A 88 4.70 -1.75 -16.69
CA PHE A 88 5.73 -0.76 -16.96
C PHE A 88 6.82 -0.85 -15.90
N VAL A 89 8.07 -0.80 -16.34
CA VAL A 89 9.26 -0.82 -15.48
C VAL A 89 10.04 0.46 -15.72
N MET A 90 10.45 1.11 -14.63
CA MET A 90 11.24 2.33 -14.73
C MET A 90 12.68 2.01 -15.15
N LEU A 91 13.16 2.66 -16.21
CA LEU A 91 14.51 2.44 -16.75
C LEU A 91 15.58 3.40 -16.16
N SER A 92 15.16 4.48 -15.52
CA SER A 92 16.06 5.52 -15.00
C SER A 92 15.77 5.86 -13.54
N THR A 93 16.60 5.33 -12.63
CA THR A 93 16.90 5.82 -11.28
C THR A 93 15.86 6.72 -10.58
N ALA A 94 14.68 6.22 -10.23
CA ALA A 94 13.96 6.78 -9.09
C ALA A 94 14.47 6.13 -7.81
N VAL A 95 15.22 6.90 -7.04
CA VAL A 95 15.31 6.64 -5.61
C VAL A 95 13.91 6.90 -5.08
N ALA A 96 13.17 5.82 -4.82
CA ALA A 96 11.95 5.93 -4.03
C ALA A 96 12.37 6.46 -2.66
N ASN A 97 12.28 7.78 -2.47
CA ASN A 97 12.18 8.33 -1.12
C ASN A 97 10.79 7.96 -0.64
N LEU A 98 10.58 6.67 -0.34
CA LEU A 98 9.46 6.28 0.49
C LEU A 98 9.58 7.17 1.73
N PRO A 99 8.52 7.88 2.14
CA PRO A 99 8.44 8.21 3.55
C PRO A 99 8.66 6.86 4.24
N LYS A 100 9.73 6.75 5.04
CA LYS A 100 9.76 5.69 6.04
C LYS A 100 8.43 5.86 6.75
N THR A 101 7.48 4.98 6.49
CA THR A 101 6.55 4.61 7.54
C THR A 101 7.49 4.09 8.60
N SER A 102 7.88 4.99 9.50
CA SER A 102 8.26 4.60 10.83
C SER A 102 7.08 3.78 11.28
N SER A 103 7.18 2.47 11.15
CA SER A 103 6.36 1.51 11.86
C SER A 103 6.72 1.68 13.34
N ALA A 104 6.42 2.85 13.88
CA ALA A 104 6.25 3.06 15.31
C ALA A 104 4.82 2.62 15.61
N SER A 105 4.55 1.34 15.39
CA SER A 105 3.50 0.65 16.11
C SER A 105 4.11 0.33 17.47
N GLY A 106 3.96 1.26 18.40
CA GLY A 106 4.29 1.04 19.79
C GLY A 106 3.77 2.19 20.63
N PRO A 107 3.05 1.95 21.75
CA PRO A 107 2.58 0.69 22.30
C PRO A 107 1.04 0.61 22.23
N SER A 108 0.48 -0.56 21.89
CA SER A 108 -0.91 -0.85 22.22
C SER A 108 -0.93 -2.05 23.13
N SER A 109 -1.26 -1.73 24.38
CA SER A 109 -2.00 -2.56 25.33
C SER A 109 -1.32 -3.84 25.80
N ASP A 110 -0.80 -3.72 27.03
CA ASP A 110 -0.95 -4.69 28.11
C ASP A 110 -1.89 -5.85 27.76
N SER A 111 -1.30 -7.02 27.57
CA SER A 111 -2.00 -8.29 27.50
C SER A 111 -1.24 -9.25 28.40
N SER A 112 -1.54 -9.14 29.69
CA SER A 112 -1.10 -10.07 30.71
C SER A 112 -1.32 -11.50 30.24
N SER A 113 -0.22 -12.23 30.17
CA SER A 113 -0.16 -13.63 29.82
C SER A 113 -0.85 -14.50 30.87
N SER A 114 -1.53 -15.52 30.35
CA SER A 114 -1.53 -16.90 30.84
C SER A 114 -2.03 -17.18 32.26
N ALA A 115 -3.17 -17.87 32.29
CA ALA A 115 -3.67 -18.62 33.42
C ALA A 115 -2.64 -19.62 33.98
N LEU A 116 -2.49 -19.62 35.30
CA LEU A 116 -2.18 -20.77 36.14
C LEU A 116 -3.03 -20.63 37.42
N PRO A 117 -3.95 -21.54 37.74
CA PRO A 117 -4.55 -21.59 39.07
C PRO A 117 -3.52 -22.24 40.00
N THR A 118 -2.77 -21.43 40.75
CA THR A 118 -1.96 -21.96 41.86
C THR A 118 -2.85 -21.98 43.09
N GLU A 119 -3.08 -23.19 43.62
CA GLU A 119 -3.65 -23.45 44.93
C GLU A 119 -3.10 -22.46 45.96
N SER A 120 -3.97 -21.66 46.54
CA SER A 120 -3.64 -20.85 47.72
C SER A 120 -4.27 -21.51 48.93
N VAL A 121 -3.43 -22.24 49.64
CA VAL A 121 -3.67 -22.78 50.98
C VAL A 121 -4.05 -21.63 51.92
N PRO A 122 -5.19 -21.68 52.63
CA PRO A 122 -5.40 -20.81 53.77
C PRO A 122 -4.80 -21.50 55.00
N ASP A 123 -3.54 -21.19 55.30
CA ASP A 123 -2.98 -21.42 56.64
C ASP A 123 -3.32 -20.20 57.48
N GLY A 124 -4.29 -20.35 58.38
CA GLY A 124 -4.82 -19.22 59.10
C GLY A 124 -5.95 -19.57 60.06
N THR A 125 -5.57 -20.19 61.17
CA THR A 125 -6.25 -20.12 62.47
C THR A 125 -7.18 -21.29 62.81
N LEU A 126 -6.59 -22.26 63.52
CA LEU A 126 -7.28 -23.10 64.49
C LEU A 126 -7.82 -22.23 65.63
N THR A 127 -9.13 -22.22 65.83
CA THR A 127 -9.70 -22.19 67.18
C THR A 127 -11.08 -22.84 67.16
N SER A 128 -11.15 -23.90 67.94
CA SER A 128 -12.27 -24.76 68.31
C SER A 128 -13.58 -24.03 68.57
N SER A 129 -14.70 -24.70 68.27
CA SER A 129 -15.70 -25.08 69.28
C SER A 129 -16.69 -26.07 68.68
N GLU A 130 -16.82 -27.19 69.35
CA GLU A 130 -17.74 -28.29 69.09
C GLU A 130 -19.19 -27.85 69.34
N ALA A 131 -20.15 -28.38 68.58
CA ALA A 131 -21.36 -29.00 69.14
C ALA A 131 -22.26 -29.59 68.04
N VAL A 132 -22.52 -30.88 68.22
CA VAL A 132 -23.53 -31.76 67.64
C VAL A 132 -24.96 -31.16 67.63
N SER A 133 -25.74 -31.47 66.59
CA SER A 133 -27.03 -32.18 66.75
C SER A 133 -27.76 -32.40 65.42
N SER A 134 -28.01 -33.69 65.18
CA SER A 134 -28.97 -34.28 64.26
C SER A 134 -30.39 -33.80 64.56
N GLN A 135 -31.24 -33.70 63.54
CA GLN A 135 -32.64 -34.14 63.71
C GLN A 135 -33.30 -34.46 62.35
N ASP A 136 -33.55 -35.76 62.16
CA ASP A 136 -34.69 -36.31 61.44
C ASP A 136 -35.98 -35.78 62.09
N ASP A 137 -36.92 -35.28 61.27
CA ASP A 137 -38.31 -35.79 61.18
C ASP A 137 -38.91 -35.35 59.83
#